data_AF-A0A7Y2ISH7-F1
#
_entry.id   AF-A0A7Y2ISH7-F1
#
_cell.length_a   1.000
_cell.length_b   1.000
_cell.length_c   1.000
_cell.angle_alpha   90.00
_cell.angle_beta   90.00
_cell.angle_gamma   90.00
#
_symmetry.space_group_name_H-M   'P 1'
#
loop_
_entity.id
_entity.type
_entity.pdbx_description
1 polymer ?
#
loop_
_entity_poly.entity_id
_entity_poly.type
_entity_poly.pdbx_seq_one_letter_code
_entity_poly.pdbx_strand_id
1 'polypeptide(L)'
;QVGFGVLFGVLVGYVGGRMIDHFATRGWIEGAARQLSTLAVGVGAFAVAEIVNGNGFVAAFVAGLAFGEAAREHCTGAYDFAEDEGQLLATLTFLFFGAVFAGPALGDLTWPILGFALLALTVMRIVPVAVSLVGSHLSVPTVAYMAWFGPRGLASILFGLFILEEADLPAGDEIFLVVTWTVILSVLLHGLTSVWLSERYGQWYVIHRRSHMPEATAVEEMPTR
;
A
#
# COMPACT_ATOMS: atom_id res chain seq x y z
N GLN A 1 14.54 12.83 -6.61
CA GLN A 1 13.15 12.63 -6.19
C GLN A 1 13.04 11.75 -4.94
N VAL A 2 13.45 10.47 -4.95
CA VAL A 2 13.28 9.57 -3.78
C VAL A 2 13.97 10.08 -2.50
N GLY A 3 15.25 10.46 -2.57
CA GLY A 3 15.99 10.96 -1.40
C GLY A 3 15.39 12.23 -0.78
N PHE A 4 14.94 13.17 -1.62
CA PHE A 4 14.22 14.36 -1.15
C PHE A 4 12.85 14.00 -0.55
N GLY A 5 12.12 13.05 -1.16
CA GLY A 5 10.86 12.55 -0.61
C GLY A 5 11.05 11.97 0.80
N VAL A 6 12.07 11.13 1.00
CA VAL A 6 12.41 10.60 2.34
C VAL A 6 12.76 11.72 3.31
N LEU A 7 13.67 12.63 2.94
CA LEU A 7 14.14 13.70 3.81
C LEU A 7 12.99 14.61 4.28
N PHE A 8 12.18 15.10 3.33
CA PHE A 8 11.07 15.99 3.63
C PHE A 8 9.89 15.25 4.26
N GLY A 9 9.67 13.98 3.94
CA GLY A 9 8.72 13.12 4.65
C GLY A 9 9.07 12.99 6.13
N VAL A 10 10.32 12.65 6.46
CA VAL A 10 10.77 12.60 7.87
C VAL A 10 10.60 13.96 8.53
N LEU A 11 11.04 15.03 7.89
CA LEU A 11 10.98 16.38 8.46
C LEU A 11 9.54 16.79 8.77
N VAL A 12 8.64 16.69 7.79
CA VAL A 12 7.24 17.12 7.93
C VAL A 12 6.50 16.21 8.90
N GLY A 13 6.68 14.89 8.80
CA GLY A 13 6.04 13.93 9.70
C GLY A 13 6.45 14.11 11.16
N TYR A 14 7.75 14.26 11.40
CA TYR A 14 8.29 14.42 12.75
C TYR A 14 7.93 15.76 13.38
N VAL A 15 8.07 16.86 12.62
CA VAL A 15 7.70 18.20 13.10
C VAL A 15 6.20 18.29 13.30
N GLY A 16 5.41 17.79 12.35
CA GLY A 16 3.95 17.75 12.44
C GLY A 16 3.47 16.94 13.65
N GLY A 17 4.02 15.75 13.86
CA GLY A 17 3.70 14.91 15.02
C GLY A 17 4.03 15.60 16.35
N ARG A 18 5.22 16.17 16.47
CA ARG A 18 5.64 16.96 17.64
C ARG A 18 4.74 18.16 17.90
N MET A 19 4.34 18.88 16.86
CA MET A 19 3.45 20.04 17.00
C MET A 19 2.07 19.61 17.50
N ILE A 20 1.50 18.56 16.90
CA ILE A 20 0.18 18.05 17.28
C ILE A 20 0.21 17.54 18.73
N ASP A 21 1.23 16.75 19.10
CA ASP A 21 1.43 16.26 20.47
C ASP A 21 1.53 17.41 21.49
N HIS A 22 2.35 18.42 21.19
CA HIS A 22 2.54 19.58 22.04
C HIS A 22 1.29 20.46 22.21
N PHE A 23 0.47 20.62 21.17
CA PHE A 23 -0.78 21.37 21.27
C PHE A 23 -1.92 20.55 21.89
N ALA A 24 -1.93 19.23 21.67
CA ALA A 24 -2.88 18.31 22.29
C ALA A 24 -2.69 18.25 23.81
N THR A 25 -1.45 18.14 24.29
CA THR A 25 -1.12 18.12 25.72
C THR A 25 -1.47 19.43 26.44
N ARG A 26 -1.59 20.55 25.70
CA ARG A 26 -2.04 21.85 26.22
C ARG A 26 -3.56 22.07 26.16
N GLY A 27 -4.32 21.12 25.63
CA GLY A 27 -5.77 21.26 25.43
C GLY A 27 -6.16 22.26 24.34
N TRP A 28 -5.26 22.57 23.40
CA TRP A 28 -5.54 23.53 22.32
C TRP A 28 -6.18 22.86 21.10
N ILE A 29 -6.01 21.54 20.96
CA ILE A 29 -6.52 20.75 19.85
C ILE A 29 -7.17 19.47 20.40
N GLU A 30 -8.46 19.31 20.16
CA GLU A 30 -9.29 18.21 20.66
C GLU A 30 -10.17 17.62 19.54
N GLY A 31 -10.58 16.36 19.74
CA GLY A 31 -11.52 15.65 18.85
C GLY A 31 -11.13 15.70 17.37
N ALA A 32 -12.08 16.13 16.53
CA ALA A 32 -11.93 16.15 15.08
C ALA A 32 -10.75 17.00 14.58
N ALA A 33 -10.39 18.09 15.28
CA ALA A 33 -9.27 18.93 14.87
C ALA A 33 -7.93 18.19 14.96
N ARG A 34 -7.77 17.28 15.94
CA ARG A 34 -6.57 16.44 16.09
C ARG A 34 -6.47 15.42 14.95
N GLN A 35 -7.60 14.80 14.63
CA GLN A 35 -7.74 13.82 13.55
C GLN A 35 -7.43 14.45 12.17
N LEU A 36 -8.07 15.58 11.86
CA LEU A 36 -7.82 16.33 10.62
C LEU A 36 -6.37 16.80 10.50
N SER A 37 -5.73 17.18 11.61
CA SER A 37 -4.32 17.59 11.62
C SER A 37 -3.39 16.45 11.20
N THR A 38 -3.75 15.20 11.51
CA THR A 38 -2.96 14.02 11.12
C THR A 38 -3.00 13.81 9.61
N LEU A 39 -4.18 13.93 9.00
CA LEU A 39 -4.32 13.90 7.54
C LEU A 39 -3.56 15.06 6.88
N ALA A 40 -3.62 16.26 7.49
CA ALA A 40 -2.92 17.44 6.99
C ALA A 40 -1.39 17.26 6.99
N VAL A 41 -0.81 16.51 7.94
CA VAL A 41 0.63 16.17 7.92
C VAL A 41 0.97 15.31 6.70
N GLY A 42 0.17 14.29 6.40
CA GLY A 42 0.37 13.43 5.22
C GLY A 42 0.28 14.20 3.90
N VAL A 43 -0.80 14.98 3.74
CA VAL A 43 -1.00 15.83 2.54
C VAL A 43 0.07 16.92 2.44
N GLY A 44 0.44 17.53 3.57
CA GLY A 44 1.50 18.53 3.63
C GLY A 44 2.86 17.95 3.23
N ALA A 45 3.20 16.74 3.68
CA ALA A 45 4.43 16.06 3.29
C ALA A 45 4.47 15.78 1.78
N PHE A 46 3.35 15.34 1.20
CA PHE A 46 3.21 15.17 -0.25
C PHE A 46 3.48 16.50 -0.98
N ALA A 47 2.76 17.57 -0.61
CA ALA A 47 2.85 18.85 -1.28
C ALA A 47 4.25 19.49 -1.19
N VAL A 48 4.86 19.46 0.00
CA VAL A 48 6.21 19.97 0.22
C VAL A 48 7.22 19.21 -0.63
N ALA A 49 7.11 17.88 -0.70
CA ALA A 49 7.99 17.06 -1.52
C ALA A 49 7.86 17.38 -3.00
N GLU A 50 6.65 17.56 -3.54
CA GLU A 50 6.47 17.94 -4.95
C GLU A 50 7.12 19.30 -5.28
N ILE A 51 6.98 20.31 -4.40
CA ILE A 51 7.60 21.65 -4.60
C ILE A 51 9.13 21.55 -4.71
N VAL A 52 9.75 20.65 -3.95
CA VAL A 52 11.22 20.47 -3.96
C VAL A 52 11.69 19.39 -4.93
N ASN A 53 10.83 18.96 -5.86
CA ASN A 53 11.11 17.86 -6.81
C ASN A 53 11.51 16.56 -6.10
N GLY A 54 10.89 16.30 -4.96
CA GLY A 54 10.82 15.03 -4.26
C GLY A 54 9.72 14.13 -4.84
N ASN A 55 9.62 12.90 -4.35
CA ASN A 55 8.47 12.04 -4.64
C ASN A 55 7.43 12.22 -3.53
N GLY A 56 6.28 12.81 -3.84
CA GLY A 56 5.23 13.08 -2.87
C GLY A 56 4.69 11.83 -2.16
N PHE A 57 4.55 10.71 -2.86
CA PHE A 57 4.04 9.45 -2.29
C PHE A 57 4.99 8.87 -1.25
N VAL A 58 6.29 8.83 -1.57
CA VAL A 58 7.33 8.41 -0.62
C VAL A 58 7.36 9.35 0.58
N ALA A 59 7.21 10.66 0.36
CA ALA A 59 7.19 11.64 1.45
C ALA A 59 6.00 11.44 2.38
N ALA A 60 4.79 11.25 1.86
CA ALA A 60 3.60 10.98 2.66
C ALA A 60 3.73 9.68 3.49
N PHE A 61 4.23 8.60 2.88
CA PHE A 61 4.47 7.33 3.57
C PHE A 61 5.49 7.48 4.71
N VAL A 62 6.64 8.10 4.42
CA VAL A 62 7.70 8.32 5.40
C VAL A 62 7.24 9.30 6.50
N ALA A 63 6.41 10.28 6.16
CA ALA A 63 5.82 11.18 7.14
C ALA A 63 4.90 10.44 8.12
N GLY A 64 4.09 9.48 7.65
CA GLY A 64 3.30 8.62 8.53
C GLY A 64 4.16 7.82 9.51
N LEU A 65 5.26 7.23 9.03
CA LEU A 65 6.23 6.52 9.88
C LEU A 65 6.88 7.45 10.93
N ALA A 66 7.34 8.62 10.51
CA ALA A 66 7.98 9.59 11.40
C ALA A 66 6.99 10.22 12.39
N PHE A 67 5.75 10.45 11.97
CA PHE A 67 4.65 10.90 12.81
C PHE A 67 4.38 9.88 13.92
N GLY A 68 4.36 8.59 13.57
CA GLY A 68 4.04 7.54 14.53
C GLY A 68 5.03 7.43 15.69
N GLU A 69 6.31 7.72 15.42
CA GLU A 69 7.33 7.82 16.46
C GLU A 69 7.22 9.14 17.26
N ALA A 70 6.89 10.25 16.60
CA ALA A 70 6.83 11.57 17.23
C ALA A 70 5.60 11.80 18.12
N ALA A 71 4.47 11.14 17.83
CA ALA A 71 3.17 11.36 18.48
C ALA A 71 2.63 10.12 19.22
N ARG A 72 3.52 9.19 19.56
CA ARG A 72 3.22 7.82 20.02
C ARG A 72 2.33 7.73 21.27
N GLU A 73 2.38 8.72 22.17
CA GLU A 73 1.72 8.66 23.48
C GLU A 73 0.40 9.45 23.60
N HIS A 74 0.14 10.46 22.74
CA HIS A 74 -1.01 11.38 22.94
C HIS A 74 -1.98 11.50 21.75
N CYS A 75 -1.81 10.69 20.70
CA CYS A 75 -2.68 10.68 19.51
C CYS A 75 -3.50 9.40 19.36
N THR A 76 -4.02 8.85 20.47
CA THR A 76 -5.04 7.79 20.44
C THR A 76 -6.28 8.28 19.68
N GLY A 77 -6.68 7.58 18.61
CA GLY A 77 -7.78 7.95 17.70
C GLY A 77 -7.39 8.73 16.44
N ALA A 78 -6.15 9.22 16.31
CA ALA A 78 -5.64 9.79 15.06
C ALA A 78 -5.34 8.70 14.02
N TYR A 79 -4.82 7.56 14.49
CA TYR A 79 -4.57 6.38 13.67
C TYR A 79 -5.86 5.78 13.12
N ASP A 80 -6.85 5.57 13.98
CA ASP A 80 -8.15 5.01 13.57
C ASP A 80 -8.80 5.89 12.50
N PHE A 81 -8.77 7.21 12.69
CA PHE A 81 -9.28 8.14 11.69
C PHE A 81 -8.50 8.08 10.38
N ALA A 82 -7.17 8.02 10.42
CA ALA A 82 -6.35 7.93 9.20
C ALA A 82 -6.57 6.60 8.46
N GLU A 83 -6.78 5.50 9.19
CA GLU A 83 -7.11 4.19 8.63
C GLU A 83 -8.50 4.20 7.99
N ASP A 84 -9.51 4.72 8.71
CA ASP A 84 -10.88 4.81 8.22
C ASP A 84 -10.99 5.69 6.96
N GLU A 85 -10.36 6.87 6.96
CA GLU A 85 -10.29 7.75 5.80
C GLU A 85 -9.51 7.10 4.64
N GLY A 86 -8.39 6.44 4.94
CA GLY A 86 -7.61 5.70 3.95
C GLY A 86 -8.43 4.60 3.28
N GLN A 87 -9.19 3.84 4.06
CA GLN A 87 -10.06 2.78 3.59
C GLN A 87 -11.26 3.32 2.79
N LEU A 88 -11.83 4.46 3.21
CA LEU A 88 -12.89 5.15 2.47
C LEU A 88 -12.38 5.61 1.10
N LEU A 89 -11.24 6.32 1.05
CA LEU A 89 -10.62 6.78 -0.19
C LEU A 89 -10.23 5.61 -1.09
N ALA A 90 -9.71 4.52 -0.53
CA ALA A 90 -9.41 3.29 -1.27
C ALA A 90 -10.67 2.69 -1.90
N THR A 91 -11.75 2.59 -1.12
CA THR A 91 -13.04 2.07 -1.59
C THR A 91 -13.62 2.93 -2.71
N LEU A 92 -13.59 4.25 -2.55
CA LEU A 92 -14.00 5.20 -3.60
C LEU A 92 -13.14 5.05 -4.85
N THR A 93 -11.82 4.91 -4.70
CA THR A 93 -10.91 4.71 -5.83
C THR A 93 -11.27 3.45 -6.60
N PHE A 94 -11.50 2.32 -5.93
CA PHE A 94 -11.91 1.09 -6.58
C PHE A 94 -13.32 1.15 -7.19
N LEU A 95 -14.25 1.86 -6.55
CA LEU A 95 -15.59 2.11 -7.08
C LEU A 95 -15.52 2.86 -8.41
N PHE A 96 -14.81 4.00 -8.43
CA PHE A 96 -14.63 4.78 -9.65
C PHE A 96 -13.83 4.03 -10.70
N PHE A 97 -12.77 3.32 -10.30
CA PHE A 97 -12.01 2.48 -11.21
C PHE A 97 -12.89 1.42 -11.89
N GLY A 98 -13.73 0.74 -11.10
CA GLY A 98 -14.68 -0.24 -11.61
C GLY A 98 -15.68 0.36 -12.60
N ALA A 99 -16.29 1.49 -12.23
CA ALA A 99 -17.34 2.13 -12.99
C ALA A 99 -16.84 2.83 -14.27
N VAL A 100 -15.69 3.49 -14.21
CA VAL A 100 -15.18 4.36 -15.28
C VAL A 100 -14.21 3.64 -16.20
N PHE A 101 -13.33 2.78 -15.66
CA PHE A 101 -12.24 2.19 -16.44
C PHE A 101 -12.44 0.69 -16.68
N ALA A 102 -12.77 -0.08 -15.65
CA ALA A 102 -12.86 -1.53 -15.77
C ALA A 102 -14.01 -1.96 -16.69
N GLY A 103 -15.18 -1.33 -16.58
CA GLY A 103 -16.35 -1.63 -17.42
C GLY A 103 -16.08 -1.52 -18.92
N PRO A 104 -15.62 -0.36 -19.43
CA PRO A 104 -15.25 -0.19 -20.83
C PRO A 104 -14.13 -1.13 -21.28
N ALA A 105 -13.12 -1.35 -20.43
CA ALA A 105 -11.97 -2.20 -20.76
C ALA A 105 -12.34 -3.68 -21.02
N LEU A 106 -13.51 -4.15 -20.57
CA LEU A 106 -13.98 -5.53 -20.77
C LEU A 106 -14.04 -5.93 -22.25
N GLY A 107 -14.34 -4.98 -23.15
CA GLY A 107 -14.42 -5.21 -24.59
C GLY A 107 -13.07 -5.37 -25.29
N ASP A 108 -12.01 -4.86 -24.67
CA ASP A 108 -10.70 -4.68 -25.32
C ASP A 108 -9.65 -5.70 -24.84
N LEU A 109 -10.08 -6.82 -24.25
CA LEU A 109 -9.16 -7.88 -23.83
C LEU A 109 -8.56 -8.60 -25.04
N THR A 110 -7.25 -8.49 -25.17
CA THR A 110 -6.48 -9.27 -26.15
C THR A 110 -5.62 -10.33 -25.46
N TRP A 111 -5.24 -11.38 -26.18
CA TRP A 111 -4.35 -12.43 -25.66
C TRP A 111 -3.00 -11.91 -25.17
N PRO A 112 -2.33 -10.94 -25.84
CA PRO A 112 -1.11 -10.33 -25.32
C PRO A 112 -1.31 -9.64 -23.97
N ILE A 113 -2.40 -8.88 -23.80
CA ILE A 113 -2.73 -8.18 -22.56
C ILE A 113 -2.97 -9.20 -21.43
N LEU A 114 -3.77 -10.23 -21.70
CA LEU A 114 -4.02 -11.31 -20.74
C LEU A 114 -2.71 -12.02 -20.34
N GLY A 115 -1.88 -12.36 -21.32
CA GLY A 115 -0.58 -13.00 -21.08
C GLY A 115 0.34 -12.14 -20.23
N PHE A 116 0.46 -10.85 -20.55
CA PHE A 116 1.26 -9.92 -19.77
C PHE A 116 0.73 -9.77 -18.34
N ALA A 117 -0.57 -9.57 -18.16
CA ALA A 117 -1.17 -9.42 -16.84
C ALA A 117 -0.92 -10.67 -15.97
N LEU A 118 -1.09 -11.88 -16.51
CA LEU A 118 -0.80 -13.11 -15.80
C LEU A 118 0.68 -13.24 -15.44
N LEU A 119 1.59 -12.87 -16.35
CA LEU A 119 3.04 -12.83 -16.07
C LEU A 119 3.38 -11.81 -14.98
N ALA A 120 2.73 -10.64 -15.00
CA ALA A 120 2.93 -9.57 -14.03
C ALA A 120 2.47 -9.98 -12.61
N LEU A 121 1.39 -10.77 -12.51
CA LEU A 121 0.85 -11.29 -11.25
C LEU A 121 1.57 -12.55 -10.75
N THR A 122 2.19 -13.31 -11.65
CA THR A 122 2.90 -14.55 -11.30
C THR A 122 4.40 -14.34 -11.30
N VAL A 123 5.07 -14.42 -12.44
CA VAL A 123 6.53 -14.42 -12.55
C VAL A 123 7.14 -13.13 -12.01
N MET A 124 6.65 -11.97 -12.47
CA MET A 124 7.20 -10.66 -12.06
C MET A 124 6.88 -10.30 -10.62
N ARG A 125 6.02 -11.06 -9.95
CA ARG A 125 5.69 -10.90 -8.53
C ARG A 125 6.42 -11.94 -7.68
N ILE A 126 6.26 -13.21 -8.00
CA ILE A 126 6.72 -14.33 -7.20
C ILE A 126 8.24 -14.40 -7.18
N VAL A 127 8.90 -14.21 -8.32
CA VAL A 127 10.36 -14.34 -8.40
C VAL A 127 11.06 -13.27 -7.55
N PRO A 128 10.75 -11.96 -7.68
CA PRO A 128 11.38 -10.95 -6.82
C PRO A 128 11.12 -11.16 -5.33
N VAL A 129 9.90 -11.56 -4.94
CA VAL A 129 9.58 -11.84 -3.53
C VAL A 129 10.40 -13.02 -3.03
N ALA A 130 10.45 -14.13 -3.77
CA ALA A 130 11.25 -15.29 -3.41
C ALA A 130 12.74 -14.94 -3.28
N VAL A 131 13.27 -14.14 -4.20
CA VAL A 131 14.66 -13.65 -4.16
C VAL A 131 14.92 -12.77 -2.93
N SER A 132 14.00 -11.85 -2.60
CA SER A 132 14.13 -10.99 -1.41
C SER A 132 14.11 -11.77 -0.09
N LEU A 133 13.55 -12.98 -0.10
CA LEU A 133 13.46 -13.86 1.05
C LEU A 133 14.59 -14.91 1.08
N VAL A 134 15.51 -14.91 0.12
CA VAL A 134 16.70 -15.77 0.17
C VAL A 134 17.52 -15.41 1.42
N GLY A 135 17.78 -16.42 2.26
CA GLY A 135 18.49 -16.25 3.54
C GLY A 135 17.58 -16.01 4.76
N SER A 136 16.27 -15.84 4.57
CA SER A 136 15.31 -15.74 5.68
C SER A 136 15.01 -17.08 6.36
N HIS A 137 15.46 -18.20 5.78
CA HIS A 137 15.20 -19.57 6.25
C HIS A 137 13.72 -19.94 6.41
N LEU A 138 12.81 -19.17 5.78
CA LEU A 138 11.39 -19.47 5.71
C LEU A 138 11.17 -20.72 4.86
N SER A 139 10.12 -21.47 5.19
CA SER A 139 9.71 -22.63 4.44
C SER A 139 9.14 -22.24 3.08
N VAL A 140 9.25 -23.15 2.11
CA VAL A 140 8.76 -22.93 0.74
C VAL A 140 7.26 -22.59 0.69
N PRO A 141 6.36 -23.25 1.46
CA PRO A 141 4.94 -22.89 1.48
C PRO A 141 4.70 -21.45 1.95
N THR A 142 5.47 -20.96 2.92
CA THR A 142 5.37 -19.61 3.46
C THR A 142 5.89 -18.58 2.47
N VAL A 143 7.03 -18.85 1.82
CA VAL A 143 7.53 -18.01 0.72
C VAL A 143 6.53 -17.97 -0.43
N ALA A 144 5.95 -19.10 -0.83
CA ALA A 144 4.96 -19.17 -1.90
C ALA A 144 3.67 -18.40 -1.55
N TYR A 145 3.20 -18.51 -0.30
CA TYR A 145 2.03 -17.79 0.19
C TYR A 145 2.26 -16.27 0.16
N MET A 146 3.38 -15.79 0.71
CA MET A 146 3.73 -14.35 0.70
C MET A 146 3.97 -13.82 -0.73
N ALA A 147 4.57 -14.65 -1.58
CA ALA A 147 4.82 -14.32 -2.98
C ALA A 147 3.53 -14.18 -3.79
N TRP A 148 2.55 -15.06 -3.56
CA TRP A 148 1.24 -14.99 -4.21
C TRP A 148 0.41 -13.81 -3.72
N PHE A 149 0.30 -13.60 -2.40
CA PHE A 149 -0.54 -12.53 -1.84
C PHE A 149 0.13 -11.16 -1.89
N GLY A 150 0.22 -10.60 -3.11
CA GLY A 150 0.61 -9.22 -3.36
C GLY A 150 -0.29 -8.58 -4.40
N PRO A 151 -1.58 -8.36 -4.08
CA PRO A 151 -2.54 -7.84 -5.04
C PRO A 151 -2.10 -6.46 -5.55
N ARG A 152 -2.20 -6.28 -6.86
CA ARG A 152 -2.13 -4.96 -7.51
C ARG A 152 -3.42 -4.22 -7.21
N GLY A 153 -3.29 -2.96 -6.80
CA GLY A 153 -4.41 -2.10 -6.42
C GLY A 153 -4.14 -0.62 -6.69
N LEU A 154 -4.35 0.21 -5.68
CA LEU A 154 -4.36 1.68 -5.75
C LEU A 154 -3.16 2.29 -6.48
N ALA A 155 -1.95 1.88 -6.13
CA ALA A 155 -0.74 2.42 -6.77
C ALA A 155 -0.71 2.16 -8.28
N SER A 156 -1.20 1.00 -8.73
CA SER A 156 -1.22 0.68 -10.17
C SER A 156 -2.24 1.55 -10.90
N ILE A 157 -3.42 1.76 -10.30
CA ILE A 157 -4.47 2.64 -10.85
C ILE A 157 -3.92 4.07 -10.99
N LEU A 158 -3.34 4.60 -9.93
CA LEU A 158 -2.76 5.93 -9.88
C LEU A 158 -1.67 6.13 -10.94
N PHE A 159 -0.67 5.25 -11.01
CA PHE A 159 0.39 5.38 -12.02
C PHE A 159 -0.13 5.12 -13.44
N GLY A 160 -1.14 4.28 -13.60
CA GLY A 160 -1.84 4.12 -14.87
C GLY A 160 -2.46 5.43 -15.34
N LEU A 161 -3.18 6.13 -14.46
CA LEU A 161 -3.77 7.44 -14.76
C LEU A 161 -2.71 8.49 -15.06
N PHE A 162 -1.63 8.53 -14.29
CA PHE A 162 -0.51 9.43 -14.57
C PHE A 162 0.10 9.19 -15.96
N ILE A 163 0.20 7.93 -16.40
CA ILE A 163 0.66 7.61 -17.75
C ILE A 163 -0.34 8.08 -18.82
N LEU A 164 -1.63 7.91 -18.56
CA LEU A 164 -2.70 8.28 -19.47
C LEU A 164 -2.81 9.81 -19.63
N GLU A 165 -2.67 10.57 -18.54
CA GLU A 165 -2.93 12.01 -18.50
C GLU A 165 -1.66 12.87 -18.67
N GLU A 166 -0.54 12.50 -18.03
CA GLU A 166 0.65 13.36 -17.98
C GLU A 166 1.82 12.91 -18.86
N ALA A 167 1.96 11.61 -19.17
CA ALA A 167 3.21 11.11 -19.74
C ALA A 167 3.37 11.33 -21.26
N ASP A 168 2.32 11.78 -21.97
CA ASP A 168 2.27 12.01 -23.43
C ASP A 168 3.00 10.93 -24.24
N LEU A 169 2.69 9.66 -23.93
CA LEU A 169 3.31 8.51 -24.57
C LEU A 169 2.47 8.03 -25.76
N PRO A 170 3.10 7.70 -26.90
CA PRO A 170 2.39 7.15 -28.07
C PRO A 170 1.60 5.86 -27.79
N ALA A 171 1.97 5.12 -26.73
CA ALA A 171 1.32 3.88 -26.29
C ALA A 171 0.61 4.03 -24.93
N GLY A 172 0.29 5.26 -24.49
CA GLY A 172 -0.31 5.53 -23.18
C GLY A 172 -1.60 4.75 -22.94
N ASP A 173 -2.51 4.74 -23.92
CA ASP A 173 -3.79 4.02 -23.86
C ASP A 173 -3.60 2.50 -23.72
N GLU A 174 -2.66 1.93 -24.49
CA GLU A 174 -2.36 0.49 -24.43
C GLU A 174 -1.76 0.11 -23.07
N ILE A 175 -0.83 0.92 -22.54
CA ILE A 175 -0.25 0.72 -21.21
C ILE A 175 -1.33 0.82 -20.15
N PHE A 176 -2.21 1.82 -20.22
CA PHE A 176 -3.31 2.00 -19.28
C PHE A 176 -4.29 0.81 -19.32
N LEU A 177 -4.59 0.28 -20.51
CA LEU A 177 -5.42 -0.90 -20.68
C LEU A 177 -4.77 -2.15 -20.07
N VAL A 178 -3.47 -2.34 -20.25
CA VAL A 178 -2.71 -3.43 -19.61
C VAL A 178 -2.74 -3.31 -18.09
N VAL A 179 -2.54 -2.11 -17.55
CA VAL A 179 -2.63 -1.84 -16.12
C VAL A 179 -4.04 -2.16 -15.60
N THR A 180 -5.07 -1.71 -16.31
CA THR A 180 -6.48 -1.93 -15.95
C THR A 180 -6.79 -3.42 -15.85
N TRP A 181 -6.44 -4.21 -16.89
CA TRP A 181 -6.64 -5.66 -16.87
C TRP A 181 -5.80 -6.37 -15.80
N THR A 182 -4.59 -5.89 -15.53
CA THR A 182 -3.75 -6.42 -14.45
C THR A 182 -4.41 -6.20 -13.07
N VAL A 183 -5.01 -5.03 -12.83
CA VAL A 183 -5.75 -4.76 -11.60
C VAL A 183 -7.03 -5.61 -11.51
N ILE A 184 -7.81 -5.71 -12.60
CA ILE A 184 -9.03 -6.56 -12.65
C ILE A 184 -8.68 -8.02 -12.30
N LEU A 185 -7.71 -8.60 -13.01
CA LEU A 185 -7.29 -9.98 -12.78
C LEU A 185 -6.68 -10.15 -11.39
N SER A 186 -5.96 -9.15 -10.88
CA SER A 186 -5.45 -9.18 -9.52
C SER A 186 -6.58 -9.28 -8.50
N VAL A 187 -7.58 -8.39 -8.57
CA VAL A 187 -8.72 -8.40 -7.65
C VAL A 187 -9.46 -9.74 -7.72
N LEU A 188 -9.71 -10.26 -8.92
CA LEU A 188 -10.40 -11.54 -9.11
C LEU A 188 -9.59 -12.73 -8.60
N LEU A 189 -8.34 -12.89 -9.04
CA LEU A 189 -7.53 -14.06 -8.71
C LEU A 189 -7.17 -14.10 -7.23
N HIS A 190 -6.71 -12.99 -6.65
CA HIS A 190 -6.38 -12.94 -5.23
C HIS A 190 -7.63 -13.01 -4.36
N GLY A 191 -8.73 -12.36 -4.77
CA GLY A 191 -10.01 -12.42 -4.08
C GLY A 191 -10.56 -13.85 -4.01
N LEU A 192 -10.66 -14.53 -5.16
CA LEU A 192 -11.17 -15.91 -5.24
C LEU A 192 -10.27 -16.93 -4.52
N THR A 193 -8.96 -16.72 -4.54
CA THR A 193 -8.01 -17.65 -3.89
C THR A 193 -7.75 -17.33 -2.41
N SER A 194 -8.18 -16.17 -1.90
CA SER A 194 -7.88 -15.68 -0.55
C SER A 194 -8.26 -16.67 0.55
N VAL A 195 -9.55 -17.00 0.68
CA VAL A 195 -10.07 -17.88 1.73
C VAL A 195 -9.43 -19.27 1.62
N TRP A 196 -9.47 -19.86 0.43
CA TRP A 196 -9.00 -21.21 0.20
C TRP A 196 -7.50 -21.39 0.48
N LEU A 197 -6.64 -20.49 -0.02
CA LEU A 197 -5.20 -20.56 0.25
C LEU A 197 -4.87 -20.24 1.70
N SER A 198 -5.58 -19.28 2.33
CA SER A 198 -5.37 -18.94 3.74
C SER A 198 -5.67 -20.12 4.65
N GLU A 199 -6.78 -20.81 4.43
CA GLU A 199 -7.14 -22.03 5.18
C GLU A 199 -6.11 -23.14 4.96
N ARG A 200 -5.73 -23.38 3.70
CA ARG A 200 -4.75 -24.42 3.36
C ARG A 200 -3.38 -24.14 3.98
N TYR A 201 -2.92 -22.90 3.92
CA TYR A 201 -1.68 -22.47 4.54
C TYR A 201 -1.75 -22.59 6.07
N GLY A 202 -2.84 -22.13 6.68
CA GLY A 202 -3.07 -22.24 8.13
C GLY A 202 -3.06 -23.70 8.62
N GLN A 203 -3.75 -24.60 7.92
CA GLN A 203 -3.73 -26.03 8.22
C GLN A 203 -2.33 -26.63 8.09
N TRP A 204 -1.63 -26.32 6.99
CA TRP A 204 -0.27 -26.77 6.78
C TRP A 204 0.65 -26.29 7.92
N TYR A 205 0.55 -25.01 8.29
CA TYR A 205 1.34 -24.39 9.35
C TYR A 205 1.10 -25.06 10.70
N VAL A 206 -0.16 -25.29 11.09
CA VAL A 206 -0.51 -25.97 12.35
C VAL A 206 0.10 -27.38 12.42
N ILE A 207 0.07 -28.14 11.31
CA ILE A 207 0.59 -29.51 11.25
C ILE A 207 2.13 -29.53 11.33
N HIS A 208 2.80 -28.54 10.72
CA HIS A 208 4.25 -28.54 10.53
C HIS A 208 4.99 -27.59 11.48
N ARG A 209 4.29 -26.88 12.36
CA ARG A 209 4.87 -25.89 13.27
C ARG A 209 5.95 -26.53 14.15
N ARG A 210 7.17 -26.04 14.04
CA ARG A 210 8.31 -26.38 14.91
C ARG A 210 8.82 -25.12 15.58
N SER A 211 9.28 -25.24 16.82
CA SER A 211 9.81 -24.11 17.63
C SER A 211 10.99 -23.37 17.02
N HIS A 212 11.71 -24.00 16.07
CA HIS A 212 12.89 -23.43 15.41
C HIS A 212 12.59 -22.79 14.05
N MET A 213 11.33 -22.81 13.59
CA MET A 213 10.98 -22.14 12.33
C MET A 213 11.00 -20.63 12.53
N PRO A 214 11.65 -19.84 11.63
CA PRO A 214 11.67 -18.38 11.76
C PRO A 214 10.26 -17.78 11.81
N GLU A 215 9.33 -18.39 11.06
CA GLU A 215 7.90 -18.05 11.00
C GLU A 215 7.14 -18.30 12.30
N ALA A 216 7.67 -19.15 13.18
CA ALA A 216 7.06 -19.47 14.48
C ALA A 216 7.60 -18.59 15.62
N THR A 217 8.56 -17.70 15.31
CA THR A 217 9.09 -16.73 16.26
C THR A 217 7.98 -15.80 16.71
N ALA A 218 7.78 -15.68 18.01
CA ALA A 218 6.82 -14.72 18.55
C ALA A 218 7.27 -13.32 18.16
N VAL A 219 6.44 -12.64 17.37
CA VAL A 219 6.59 -11.22 17.09
C VAL A 219 5.76 -10.50 18.13
N GLU A 220 6.32 -9.47 18.75
CA GLU A 220 5.54 -8.55 19.58
C GLU A 220 4.50 -7.91 18.66
N GLU A 221 3.22 -8.29 18.86
CA GLU A 221 2.13 -7.68 18.10
C GLU A 221 2.20 -6.18 18.38
N MET A 222 2.41 -5.37 17.33
CA MET A 222 2.25 -3.93 17.47
C MET A 222 0.87 -3.70 18.08
N PRO A 223 0.74 -2.89 19.15
CA PRO A 223 -0.54 -2.69 19.80
C PRO A 223 -1.49 -2.10 18.76
N THR A 224 -2.35 -2.95 18.19
CA THR A 224 -3.46 -2.55 17.35
C THR A 224 -4.65 -2.11 18.21
N ARG A 225 -4.41 -1.77 19.49
CA ARG A 225 -5.38 -1.38 20.52
C ARG A 225 -4.72 -0.52 21.59
#